data_AF-A0A4Y2EEB4-F1
#
_entry.id   AF-A0A4Y2EEB4-F1
#
_cell.length_a   1.000
_cell.length_b   1.000
_cell.length_c   1.000
_cell.angle_alpha   90.00
_cell.angle_beta   90.00
_cell.angle_gamma   90.00
#
_symmetry.space_group_name_H-M   'P 1'
#
loop_
_entity.id
_entity.type
_entity.pdbx_description
1 polymer ?
#
loop_
_entity_poly.entity_id
_entity_poly.type
_entity_poly.pdbx_seq_one_letter_code
_entity_poly.pdbx_strand_id
1 'polypeptide(L)'
;MECDRYGISDRIATSFSAVLQDIGIIHEGETSHMVDRNKILRQRKKLYNAVAKSTKLTVSRSLLTRLYFYGRKDNTKVLIKKDTKYYSKTKNEEHYTLVNEPTCVYRYVTAATGGAKTIKEAILNFLEHIICN
;
A
#
# COMPACT_ATOMS: atom_id res chain seq x y z
N MET A 1 -13.57 -12.18 -1.56
CA MET A 1 -13.54 -12.54 -3.00
C MET A 1 -12.41 -13.53 -3.21
N GLU A 2 -12.42 -14.35 -4.26
CA GLU A 2 -11.34 -15.30 -4.52
C GLU A 2 -9.96 -14.63 -4.61
N CYS A 3 -9.91 -13.50 -5.32
CA CYS A 3 -8.69 -12.71 -5.45
C CYS A 3 -8.10 -12.30 -4.10
N ASP A 4 -8.92 -12.01 -3.10
CA ASP A 4 -8.46 -11.58 -1.78
C ASP A 4 -7.89 -12.76 -0.97
N ARG A 5 -8.40 -13.98 -1.19
CA ARG A 5 -7.87 -15.20 -0.56
C ARG A 5 -6.45 -15.51 -1.02
N TYR A 6 -6.17 -15.26 -2.30
CA TYR A 6 -4.88 -15.53 -2.92
C TYR A 6 -3.96 -14.30 -3.02
N GLY A 7 -4.36 -13.14 -2.47
CA GLY A 7 -3.56 -11.91 -2.53
C GLY A 7 -3.36 -11.36 -3.95
N ILE A 8 -4.29 -11.62 -4.87
CA ILE A 8 -4.21 -11.19 -6.27
C ILE A 8 -4.50 -9.69 -6.37
N SER A 9 -3.60 -8.95 -7.01
CA SER A 9 -3.77 -7.51 -7.26
C SER A 9 -4.91 -7.22 -8.25
N ASP A 10 -5.50 -6.02 -8.20
CA ASP A 10 -6.55 -5.60 -9.15
C ASP A 10 -6.10 -5.67 -10.61
N ARG A 11 -4.82 -5.36 -10.85
CA ARG A 11 -4.24 -5.40 -12.19
C ARG A 11 -4.23 -6.83 -12.74
N ILE A 12 -3.78 -7.78 -11.92
CA ILE A 12 -3.75 -9.20 -12.30
C ILE A 12 -5.17 -9.74 -12.41
N ALA A 13 -6.07 -9.35 -11.50
CA ALA A 13 -7.48 -9.72 -11.55
C ALA A 13 -8.16 -9.25 -12.85
N THR A 14 -7.83 -8.04 -13.33
CA THR A 14 -8.38 -7.50 -14.59
C THR A 14 -7.81 -8.21 -15.82
N SER A 15 -6.54 -8.64 -15.80
CA SER A 15 -5.94 -9.35 -16.93
C SER A 15 -6.55 -10.72 -17.20
N PHE A 16 -7.26 -11.33 -16.24
CA PHE A 16 -8.00 -12.57 -16.50
C PHE A 16 -9.07 -12.40 -17.59
N SER A 17 -9.59 -11.18 -17.82
CA SER A 17 -10.52 -10.93 -18.93
C SER A 17 -9.90 -11.24 -20.30
N ALA A 18 -8.60 -10.99 -20.49
CA ALA A 18 -7.91 -11.32 -21.74
C ALA A 18 -7.83 -12.85 -21.92
N VAL A 19 -7.46 -13.56 -20.85
CA VAL A 19 -7.44 -15.04 -20.85
C VAL A 19 -8.83 -15.63 -21.13
N LEU A 20 -9.88 -15.03 -20.58
CA LEU A 20 -11.26 -15.46 -20.85
C LEU A 20 -11.70 -15.17 -22.29
N GLN A 21 -11.17 -14.13 -22.94
CA GLN A 21 -11.37 -13.89 -24.37
C GLN A 21 -10.63 -14.93 -25.21
N ASP A 22 -9.38 -15.24 -24.87
CA ASP A 22 -8.59 -16.26 -25.58
C ASP A 22 -9.22 -17.66 -25.52
N ILE A 23 -9.88 -17.99 -24.40
CA ILE A 23 -10.61 -19.25 -24.19
C ILE A 23 -12.01 -19.21 -24.88
N GLY A 24 -12.46 -18.05 -25.34
CA GLY A 24 -13.77 -17.87 -25.99
C GLY A 24 -14.96 -17.76 -25.03
N ILE A 25 -14.71 -17.58 -23.72
CA ILE A 25 -15.76 -17.36 -22.71
C ILE A 25 -16.31 -15.93 -22.82
N ILE A 26 -15.45 -14.97 -23.17
CA ILE A 26 -15.84 -13.59 -23.47
C ILE A 26 -15.73 -13.40 -24.98
N HIS A 27 -16.82 -12.91 -25.59
CA HIS A 27 -16.82 -12.48 -26.99
C HIS A 27 -17.73 -11.26 -27.16
N GLU A 28 -17.74 -10.66 -28.35
CA GLU A 28 -18.41 -9.39 -28.62
C GLU A 28 -19.91 -9.41 -28.27
N GLY A 29 -20.57 -10.55 -28.48
CA GLY A 29 -21.97 -10.78 -28.10
C GLY A 29 -22.23 -11.09 -26.62
N GLU A 30 -21.22 -11.45 -25.82
CA GLU A 30 -21.38 -11.87 -24.42
C GLU A 30 -20.21 -11.34 -23.57
N THR A 31 -20.40 -10.16 -22.96
CA THR A 31 -19.39 -9.47 -22.13
C THR A 31 -19.73 -9.51 -20.63
N SER A 32 -20.76 -10.27 -20.25
CA SER A 32 -21.22 -10.40 -18.86
C SER A 32 -20.11 -10.89 -17.93
N HIS A 33 -19.30 -11.83 -18.41
CA HIS A 33 -18.14 -12.42 -17.72
C HIS A 33 -16.89 -11.54 -17.71
N MET A 34 -16.90 -10.37 -18.36
CA MET A 34 -15.77 -9.45 -18.35
C MET A 34 -15.50 -8.92 -16.94
N VAL A 35 -14.26 -9.10 -16.49
CA VAL A 35 -13.74 -8.61 -15.23
C VAL A 35 -13.05 -7.29 -15.47
N ASP A 36 -13.75 -6.19 -15.19
CA ASP A 36 -13.16 -4.86 -15.20
C ASP A 36 -12.74 -4.42 -13.79
N ARG A 37 -11.86 -3.41 -13.76
CA ARG A 37 -11.33 -2.86 -12.51
C ARG A 37 -12.43 -2.34 -11.58
N ASN A 38 -13.47 -1.70 -12.11
CA ASN A 38 -14.56 -1.14 -11.31
C ASN A 38 -15.45 -2.25 -10.70
N LYS A 39 -15.70 -3.35 -11.42
CA LYS A 39 -16.38 -4.55 -10.91
C LYS A 39 -15.60 -5.15 -9.74
N ILE A 40 -14.28 -5.30 -9.87
CA ILE A 40 -13.42 -5.79 -8.78
C ILE A 40 -13.51 -4.87 -7.56
N LEU A 41 -13.30 -3.56 -7.74
CA LEU A 41 -13.34 -2.58 -6.65
C LEU A 41 -14.72 -2.57 -5.96
N ARG A 42 -15.81 -2.68 -6.72
CA ARG A 42 -17.17 -2.76 -6.18
C ARG A 42 -17.35 -4.00 -5.33
N GLN A 43 -16.87 -5.16 -5.78
CA GLN A 43 -16.98 -6.42 -5.02
C GLN A 43 -16.10 -6.39 -3.76
N ARG A 44 -14.89 -5.84 -3.83
CA ARG A 44 -14.03 -5.60 -2.66
C ARG A 44 -14.70 -4.70 -1.65
N LYS A 45 -15.26 -3.58 -2.09
CA LYS A 45 -16.00 -2.64 -1.23
C LYS A 45 -17.19 -3.31 -0.54
N LYS A 46 -17.95 -4.16 -1.24
CA LYS A 46 -19.04 -4.95 -0.65
C LYS A 46 -18.53 -5.89 0.43
N LEU A 47 -17.45 -6.62 0.15
CA LEU A 47 -16.82 -7.51 1.13
C LEU A 47 -16.37 -6.75 2.37
N TYR A 48 -15.65 -5.64 2.20
CA TYR A 48 -15.20 -4.81 3.32
C TYR A 48 -16.35 -4.27 4.14
N ASN A 49 -17.43 -3.79 3.50
CA ASN A 49 -18.62 -3.32 4.20
C ASN A 49 -19.33 -4.45 4.96
N ALA A 50 -19.39 -5.66 4.39
CA ALA A 50 -19.97 -6.82 5.04
C ALA A 50 -19.15 -7.26 6.26
N VAL A 51 -17.82 -7.33 6.11
CA VAL A 51 -16.89 -7.58 7.21
C VAL A 51 -17.10 -6.51 8.28
N ALA A 52 -16.97 -5.22 7.97
CA ALA A 52 -17.15 -4.13 8.93
C ALA A 52 -18.50 -4.16 9.67
N LYS A 53 -19.58 -4.57 8.99
CA LYS A 53 -20.91 -4.73 9.60
C LYS A 53 -20.95 -5.92 10.58
N SER A 54 -20.27 -7.02 10.28
CA SER A 54 -20.14 -8.17 11.19
C SER A 54 -19.20 -7.90 12.37
N THR A 55 -18.20 -7.05 12.19
CA THR A 55 -17.21 -6.70 13.23
C THR A 55 -17.67 -5.57 14.16
N LYS A 56 -18.88 -5.02 13.96
CA LYS A 56 -19.42 -3.87 14.71
C LYS A 56 -19.61 -4.12 16.22
N LEU A 57 -19.40 -5.35 16.72
CA LEU A 57 -19.44 -5.67 18.15
C LEU A 57 -18.04 -5.77 18.82
N THR A 58 -16.92 -5.78 18.09
CA THR A 58 -15.63 -6.08 18.79
C THR A 58 -14.37 -5.42 18.23
N VAL A 59 -14.47 -4.45 17.32
CA VAL A 59 -13.28 -3.67 16.95
C VAL A 59 -13.64 -2.20 16.91
N SER A 60 -13.72 -1.58 18.10
CA SER A 60 -13.08 -0.28 18.21
C SER A 60 -11.57 -0.53 18.11
N ARG A 61 -10.85 0.39 17.45
CA ARG A 61 -9.38 0.54 17.54
C ARG A 61 -8.51 -0.35 16.62
N SER A 62 -8.37 0.10 15.38
CA SER A 62 -7.09 0.43 14.71
C SER A 62 -7.18 0.17 13.20
N LEU A 63 -7.12 1.26 12.44
CA LEU A 63 -7.27 1.34 10.97
C LEU A 63 -6.14 0.67 10.18
N LEU A 64 -5.23 -0.07 10.80
CA LEU A 64 -4.02 -0.59 10.16
C LEU A 64 -4.04 -2.12 10.14
N THR A 65 -4.55 -2.71 9.06
CA THR A 65 -4.71 -4.18 8.99
C THR A 65 -3.41 -4.89 8.59
N ARG A 66 -2.48 -4.20 7.92
CA ARG A 66 -1.18 -4.75 7.52
C ARG A 66 -0.17 -3.64 7.26
N LEU A 67 1.11 -3.93 7.54
CA LEU A 67 2.24 -3.04 7.29
C LEU A 67 3.24 -3.76 6.37
N TYR A 68 3.58 -3.13 5.26
CA TYR A 68 4.62 -3.63 4.36
C TYR A 68 5.87 -2.77 4.47
N PHE A 69 7.04 -3.39 4.43
CA PHE A 69 8.31 -2.68 4.34
C PHE A 69 8.84 -2.81 2.92
N TYR A 70 8.80 -1.72 2.17
CA TYR A 70 9.57 -1.60 0.93
C TYR A 70 10.89 -0.91 1.28
N GLY A 71 11.89 -1.70 1.69
CA GLY A 71 13.18 -1.19 2.11
C GLY A 71 13.97 -0.65 0.93
N ARG A 72 13.87 0.65 0.67
CA ARG A 72 14.68 1.33 -0.35
C ARG A 72 15.75 2.18 0.34
N LYS A 73 17.00 1.97 -0.05
CA LYS A 73 18.15 2.68 0.49
C LYS A 73 18.76 3.52 -0.62
N ASP A 74 18.59 4.83 -0.53
CA ASP A 74 19.07 5.76 -1.54
C ASP A 74 20.28 6.54 -0.99
N ASN A 75 21.30 6.73 -1.84
CA ASN A 75 22.48 7.50 -1.52
C ASN A 75 22.27 8.95 -1.96
N THR A 76 21.80 9.80 -1.05
CA THR A 76 21.51 11.21 -1.33
C THR A 76 22.77 12.06 -1.18
N LYS A 77 23.12 12.84 -2.20
CA LYS A 77 24.20 13.85 -2.10
C LYS A 77 23.65 15.10 -1.43
N VAL A 78 24.17 15.43 -0.25
CA VAL A 78 23.86 16.66 0.47
C VAL A 78 25.05 17.62 0.44
N LEU A 79 24.77 18.92 0.31
CA LEU A 79 25.78 19.98 0.41
C LEU A 79 25.93 20.39 1.87
N ILE A 80 27.13 20.29 2.40
CA ILE A 80 27.47 20.71 3.76
C ILE A 80 28.36 21.94 3.66
N LYS A 81 27.96 23.01 4.33
CA LYS A 81 28.77 24.23 4.43
C LYS A 81 29.81 24.05 5.53
N LYS A 82 31.09 24.20 5.18
CA LYS A 82 32.19 24.35 6.12
C LYS A 82 32.88 25.68 5.83
N ASP A 83 32.94 26.53 6.84
CA ASP A 83 33.41 27.91 6.73
C ASP A 83 32.61 28.68 5.65
N THR A 84 33.27 29.06 4.56
CA THR A 84 32.68 29.75 3.40
C THR A 84 32.47 28.85 2.18
N LYS A 85 32.91 27.58 2.22
CA LYS A 85 32.84 26.66 1.07
C LYS A 85 31.83 25.53 1.30
N TYR A 86 31.22 25.09 0.20
CA TYR A 86 30.28 23.97 0.19
C TYR A 86 30.99 22.69 -0.27
N TYR A 87 30.75 21.60 0.44
CA TYR A 87 31.29 20.28 0.13
C TYR A 87 30.16 19.29 -0.07
N SER A 88 30.28 18.45 -1.10
CA SER A 88 29.37 17.32 -1.30
C SER A 88 29.67 16.23 -0.27
N LYS A 89 28.64 15.75 0.42
CA LYS A 89 28.70 14.54 1.24
C LYS A 89 27.57 13.60 0.84
N THR A 90 27.87 12.32 0.75
CA THR A 90 26.83 11.31 0.56
C THR A 90 26.24 10.95 1.92
N LYS A 91 24.91 11.00 2.02
CA LYS A 91 24.14 10.51 3.15
C LYS A 91 23.29 9.34 2.68
N ASN A 92 23.30 8.25 3.44
CA ASN A 92 22.39 7.14 3.19
C ASN A 92 21.04 7.51 3.79
N GLU A 93 20.02 7.57 2.95
CA GLU A 93 18.64 7.83 3.33
C GLU A 93 17.86 6.54 3.15
N GLU A 94 17.09 6.18 4.17
CA GLU A 94 16.29 4.96 4.16
C GLU A 94 14.82 5.37 4.08
N HIS A 95 14.18 4.93 3.00
CA HIS A 95 12.78 5.19 2.72
C HIS A 95 11.98 3.92 2.98
N TYR A 96 10.95 4.06 3.81
CA TYR A 96 10.02 2.98 4.12
C TYR A 96 8.61 3.43 3.71
N THR A 97 7.99 2.68 2.80
CA THR A 97 6.60 2.93 2.41
C THR A 97 5.68 2.12 3.31
N LEU A 98 4.82 2.78 4.07
CA LEU A 98 3.78 2.13 4.84
C LEU A 98 2.51 2.09 3.98
N VAL A 99 2.05 0.88 3.67
CA VAL A 99 0.81 0.68 2.92
C VAL A 99 -0.26 0.26 3.91
N ASN A 100 -1.36 1.02 3.95
CA ASN A 100 -2.52 0.65 4.74
C ASN A 100 -3.60 0.04 3.84
N GLU A 101 -3.98 -1.21 4.11
CA GLU A 101 -5.15 -1.86 3.53
C GLU A 101 -6.31 -1.79 4.54
N PRO A 102 -7.57 -1.53 4.10
CA PRO A 102 -8.11 -1.71 2.75
C PRO A 102 -8.15 -0.44 1.88
N THR A 103 -7.67 0.70 2.39
CA THR A 103 -7.77 1.99 1.70
C THR A 103 -6.70 2.19 0.62
N CYS A 104 -5.70 1.32 0.54
CA CYS A 104 -4.54 1.41 -0.37
C CYS A 104 -3.90 2.81 -0.36
N VAL A 105 -3.93 3.49 0.79
CA VAL A 105 -3.23 4.77 0.96
C VAL A 105 -1.77 4.44 1.19
N TYR A 106 -0.95 4.68 0.16
CA TYR A 106 0.51 4.68 0.29
C TYR A 106 0.89 5.92 1.09
N ARG A 107 1.46 5.70 2.29
CA ARG A 107 1.99 6.80 3.08
C ARG A 107 3.47 6.57 3.32
N TYR A 108 4.26 7.54 2.89
CA TYR A 108 5.71 7.47 2.99
C TYR A 108 6.15 7.92 4.38
N VAL A 109 7.03 7.13 4.99
CA VAL A 109 7.72 7.50 6.22
C VAL A 109 9.22 7.50 5.94
N THR A 110 9.83 8.66 6.17
CA THR A 110 11.27 8.84 6.03
C THR A 110 11.86 8.99 7.43
N ALA A 111 12.83 8.14 7.76
CA ALA A 111 13.59 8.27 8.99
C ALA A 111 14.77 9.23 8.77
N ALA A 112 15.13 10.02 9.79
CA ALA A 112 16.24 10.97 9.69
C ALA A 112 17.60 10.28 9.42
N THR A 113 17.75 9.02 9.86
CA THR A 113 18.91 8.16 9.68
C THR A 113 18.46 6.70 9.56
N GLY A 114 19.30 5.85 8.97
CA GLY A 114 19.05 4.41 8.82
C GLY A 114 19.26 3.56 10.08
N GLY A 115 19.23 4.17 11.27
CA GLY A 115 19.40 3.45 12.52
C GLY A 115 18.08 2.81 12.96
N ALA A 116 18.12 1.55 13.42
CA ALA A 116 16.93 0.83 13.88
C ALA A 116 16.10 1.61 14.93
N LYS A 117 16.77 2.32 15.84
CA LYS A 117 16.11 3.19 16.85
C LYS A 117 15.32 4.32 16.20
N THR A 118 15.93 5.02 15.24
CA THR A 118 15.35 6.18 14.56
C THR A 118 14.19 5.77 13.65
N ILE A 119 14.30 4.61 13.02
CA ILE A 119 13.22 4.01 12.22
C ILE A 119 12.04 3.62 13.10
N LYS A 120 12.30 2.99 14.26
CA LYS A 120 11.26 2.66 15.24
C LYS A 120 10.49 3.91 15.69
N GLU A 121 11.20 4.98 16.05
CA GLU A 121 10.60 6.24 16.49
C GLU A 121 9.75 6.88 15.37
N ALA A 122 10.25 6.90 14.14
CA ALA A 122 9.51 7.44 12.99
C ALA A 122 8.20 6.66 12.73
N ILE A 123 8.23 5.33 12.85
CA ILE A 123 7.04 4.47 12.68
C ILE A 123 6.05 4.69 13.84
N LEU A 124 6.53 4.79 15.09
CA LEU A 124 5.66 5.03 16.25
C LEU A 124 4.93 6.38 16.15
N ASN A 125 5.66 7.46 15.85
CA ASN A 125 5.07 8.79 15.66
C ASN A 125 4.02 8.80 14.54
N PHE A 126 4.28 8.06 13.45
CA PHE A 126 3.33 7.91 12.36
C PHE A 126 2.05 7.19 12.79
N LEU A 127 2.17 6.10 13.57
CA LEU A 127 1.04 5.33 14.05
C LEU A 127 0.19 6.14 15.06
N GLU A 128 0.82 6.92 15.94
CA GLU A 128 0.12 7.82 16.86
C GLU A 128 -0.74 8.84 16.11
N HIS A 129 -0.23 9.43 15.03
CA HIS A 129 -0.98 10.38 14.21
C HIS A 129 -2.19 9.75 13.48
N ILE A 130 -2.18 8.43 13.27
CA ILE A 130 -3.27 7.67 12.64
C ILE A 130 -4.31 7.21 13.66
N ILE A 131 -3.89 6.88 14.88
CA ILE A 131 -4.78 6.34 15.91
C ILE A 131 -5.53 7.47 16.65
N CYS A 132 -4.91 8.65 16.75
CA CYS A 132 -5.46 9.78 17.50
C CYS A 132 -6.29 10.78 16.66
N ASN A 133 -6.44 10.55 15.34
CA ASN A 133 -7.34 11.30 14.45
C ASN A 133 -8.38 10.34 13.85
#